data_AF-A0A520A2L5-F1
#
_entry.id   AF-A0A520A2L5-F1
#
_cell.length_a   1.000
_cell.length_b   1.000
_cell.length_c   1.000
_cell.angle_alpha   90.00
_cell.angle_beta   90.00
_cell.angle_gamma   90.00
#
_symmetry.space_group_name_H-M   'P 1'
#
loop_
_entity.id
_entity.type
_entity.pdbx_description
1 polymer ?
#
loop_
_entity_poly.entity_id
_entity_poly.type
_entity_poly.pdbx_seq_one_letter_code
_entity_poly.pdbx_strand_id
1 'polypeptide(L)'
;QAFFNEEYVQAIEKKKDEEKARKLQAIIKPFVLRRTKEQVASELPSKTEQVFYCNMSEDQAAYYEKTKSAYRNDLLSSMDDGTFKKKQVQLLQGLTALRQLANHPIMIDASYESDSGKFENVIHTLDNVLKGGHKVLIFSQFVKHLGIFKNYFERESIPFAYLDGSTKNRGEIVADFQSNTELKVFLISIKAGGVGLNLTQADYVFILDPWWNPAVEQQAIDRTHRIGQEKKVFIYKFIAKDTVEEKILALQNRKKRLASSLITTEESFIKSLSKEDIREILS
;
A
#
# COMPACT_ATOMS: atom_id res chain seq x y z
N GLN A 1 -24.18 20.33 0.54
CA GLN A 1 -22.88 19.82 1.05
C GLN A 1 -22.68 19.99 2.56
N ALA A 2 -22.88 21.18 3.14
CA ALA A 2 -22.54 21.47 4.55
C ALA A 2 -23.28 20.59 5.57
N PHE A 3 -24.61 20.44 5.41
CA PHE A 3 -25.43 19.60 6.28
C PHE A 3 -24.92 18.16 6.38
N PHE A 4 -24.60 17.51 5.25
CA PHE A 4 -24.11 16.13 5.27
C PHE A 4 -22.79 15.98 6.04
N ASN A 5 -21.89 16.95 5.88
CA ASN A 5 -20.60 16.93 6.56
C ASN A 5 -20.73 17.08 8.08
N GLU A 6 -21.58 18.00 8.56
CA GLU A 6 -21.81 18.17 10.00
C GLU A 6 -22.66 17.05 10.59
N GLU A 7 -23.74 16.71 9.89
CA GLU A 7 -24.75 15.78 10.38
C GLU A 7 -24.21 14.36 10.42
N TYR A 8 -23.46 13.92 9.41
CA TYR A 8 -22.99 12.54 9.31
C TYR A 8 -21.47 12.43 9.40
N VAL A 9 -20.69 13.10 8.56
CA VAL A 9 -19.24 12.88 8.48
C VAL A 9 -18.53 13.19 9.80
N GLN A 10 -18.74 14.38 10.36
CA GLN A 10 -18.10 14.76 11.63
C GLN A 10 -18.63 13.95 12.83
N ALA A 11 -19.94 13.68 12.87
CA ALA A 11 -20.55 12.89 13.94
C ALA A 11 -20.00 11.46 13.96
N ILE A 12 -19.85 10.82 12.80
CA ILE A 12 -19.37 9.45 12.68
C ILE A 12 -17.85 9.39 12.86
N GLU A 13 -17.07 10.21 12.16
CA GLU A 13 -15.60 10.10 12.17
C GLU A 13 -14.97 10.65 13.44
N LYS A 14 -15.45 11.78 13.97
CA LYS A 14 -14.83 12.45 15.12
C LYS A 14 -15.50 12.09 16.44
N LYS A 15 -16.83 12.03 16.47
CA LYS A 15 -17.60 11.75 17.69
C LYS A 15 -17.93 10.27 17.89
N LYS A 16 -17.60 9.42 16.90
CA LYS A 16 -17.88 7.97 16.90
C LYS A 16 -19.35 7.66 17.19
N ASP A 17 -20.25 8.48 16.63
CA ASP A 17 -21.69 8.34 16.83
C ASP A 17 -22.25 7.17 15.98
N GLU A 18 -22.48 6.03 16.62
CA GLU A 18 -22.99 4.82 15.97
C GLU A 18 -24.44 4.95 15.47
N GLU A 19 -25.27 5.75 16.14
CA GLU A 19 -26.67 5.95 15.75
C GLU A 19 -26.75 6.67 14.41
N LYS A 20 -25.91 7.68 14.21
CA LYS A 20 -25.83 8.37 12.92
C LYS A 20 -25.22 7.51 11.83
N ALA A 21 -24.26 6.63 12.16
CA ALA A 21 -23.75 5.65 11.22
C ALA A 21 -24.85 4.69 10.73
N ARG A 22 -25.69 4.17 11.64
CA ARG A 22 -26.82 3.29 11.27
C ARG A 22 -27.88 4.02 10.45
N LYS A 23 -28.23 5.27 10.81
CA LYS A 23 -29.17 6.10 10.02
C LYS A 23 -28.67 6.32 8.61
N LEU A 24 -27.39 6.71 8.46
CA LEU A 24 -26.78 6.87 7.14
C LEU A 24 -26.80 5.56 6.35
N GLN A 25 -26.45 4.45 7.00
CA GLN A 25 -26.46 3.13 6.37
C GLN A 25 -27.86 2.75 5.85
N ALA A 26 -28.92 3.03 6.63
CA ALA A 26 -30.31 2.77 6.22
C ALA A 26 -30.74 3.59 5.00
N ILE A 27 -30.28 4.84 4.89
CA ILE A 27 -30.56 5.72 3.75
C ILE A 27 -29.89 5.20 2.47
N ILE A 28 -28.63 4.75 2.56
CA ILE A 28 -27.86 4.30 1.38
C ILE A 28 -28.18 2.86 0.96
N LYS A 29 -28.63 2.00 1.89
CA LYS A 29 -28.85 0.57 1.67
C LYS A 29 -29.73 0.23 0.45
N PRO A 30 -30.84 0.92 0.17
CA PRO A 30 -31.69 0.62 -1.00
C PRO A 30 -30.98 0.87 -2.34
N PHE A 31 -29.95 1.73 -2.34
CA PHE A 31 -29.23 2.15 -3.54
C PHE A 31 -27.88 1.47 -3.71
N VAL A 32 -27.42 0.69 -2.73
CA VAL A 32 -26.10 0.05 -2.72
C VAL A 32 -26.25 -1.47 -2.58
N LEU A 33 -26.02 -2.20 -3.67
CA LEU A 33 -25.87 -3.64 -3.64
C LEU A 33 -24.40 -4.00 -3.35
N ARG A 34 -24.15 -4.59 -2.17
CA ARG A 34 -22.82 -5.08 -1.77
C ARG A 34 -22.90 -6.58 -1.47
N ARG A 35 -22.06 -7.37 -2.14
CA ARG A 35 -21.86 -8.81 -1.89
C ARG A 35 -20.40 -9.05 -1.52
N THR A 36 -20.12 -9.91 -0.55
CA THR A 36 -18.75 -10.33 -0.23
C THR A 36 -18.34 -11.53 -1.09
N LYS A 37 -17.04 -11.78 -1.25
CA LYS A 37 -16.56 -12.94 -2.03
C LYS A 37 -17.00 -14.26 -1.41
N GLU A 38 -17.07 -14.35 -0.07
CA GLU A 38 -17.57 -15.56 0.59
C GLU A 38 -19.03 -15.87 0.23
N GLN A 39 -19.84 -14.84 -0.09
CA GLN A 39 -21.24 -15.01 -0.47
C GLN A 39 -21.45 -15.45 -1.91
N VAL A 40 -20.45 -15.33 -2.80
CA VAL A 40 -20.62 -15.53 -4.25
C VAL A 40 -19.64 -16.51 -4.88
N ALA A 41 -18.59 -16.92 -4.17
CA ALA A 41 -17.57 -17.82 -4.71
C ALA A 41 -17.00 -18.73 -3.61
N SER A 42 -17.79 -19.72 -3.19
CA SER A 42 -17.44 -20.71 -2.16
C SER A 42 -16.29 -21.65 -2.55
N GLU A 43 -15.93 -21.71 -3.83
CA GLU A 43 -14.89 -22.57 -4.39
C GLU A 43 -13.50 -21.92 -4.42
N LEU A 44 -13.37 -20.67 -3.98
CA LEU A 44 -12.06 -20.00 -3.97
C LEU A 44 -11.14 -20.63 -2.91
N PRO A 45 -9.86 -20.91 -3.25
CA PRO A 45 -8.91 -21.43 -2.29
C PRO A 45 -8.64 -20.40 -1.19
N SER A 46 -8.15 -20.87 -0.04
CA SER A 46 -7.85 -19.98 1.09
C SER A 46 -6.78 -18.93 0.73
N LYS A 47 -6.78 -17.81 1.45
CA LYS A 47 -5.71 -16.82 1.41
C LYS A 47 -5.09 -16.64 2.80
N THR A 48 -3.79 -16.38 2.87
CA THR A 48 -3.08 -16.08 4.11
C THR A 48 -2.34 -14.75 3.97
N GLU A 49 -2.58 -13.82 4.89
CA GLU A 49 -1.91 -12.53 4.95
C GLU A 49 -0.92 -12.52 6.11
N GLN A 50 0.34 -12.15 5.82
CA GLN A 50 1.42 -12.06 6.80
C GLN A 50 2.15 -10.72 6.64
N VAL A 51 2.43 -10.08 7.77
CA VAL A 51 3.22 -8.85 7.83
C VAL A 51 4.66 -9.22 8.16
N PHE A 52 5.58 -8.80 7.28
CA PHE A 52 7.02 -8.95 7.44
C PHE A 52 7.61 -7.61 7.85
N TYR A 53 8.11 -7.57 9.08
CA TYR A 53 8.77 -6.39 9.60
C TYR A 53 10.26 -6.41 9.24
N CYS A 54 10.69 -5.42 8.47
CA CYS A 54 12.06 -5.28 7.99
C CYS A 54 12.78 -4.21 8.81
N ASN A 55 13.93 -4.54 9.38
CA ASN A 55 14.79 -3.53 9.99
C ASN A 55 15.48 -2.72 8.88
N MET A 56 15.71 -1.43 9.11
CA MET A 56 16.58 -0.63 8.24
C MET A 56 18.05 -1.00 8.49
N SER A 57 18.92 -0.82 7.49
CA SER A 57 20.37 -0.81 7.71
C SER A 57 20.77 0.38 8.58
N GLU A 58 21.96 0.36 9.18
CA GLU A 58 22.42 1.44 10.07
C GLU A 58 22.44 2.79 9.35
N ASP A 59 22.99 2.85 8.14
CA ASP A 59 23.05 4.06 7.32
C ASP A 59 21.65 4.56 6.92
N GLN A 60 20.76 3.64 6.53
CA GLN A 60 19.39 3.96 6.19
C GLN A 60 18.65 4.53 7.40
N ALA A 61 18.81 3.94 8.59
CA ALA A 61 18.19 4.39 9.82
C ALA A 61 18.69 5.77 10.25
N ALA A 62 20.00 6.02 10.17
CA ALA A 62 20.58 7.32 10.48
C ALA A 62 20.07 8.41 9.52
N TYR A 63 20.01 8.11 8.22
CA TYR A 63 19.49 9.06 7.23
C TYR A 63 17.98 9.30 7.40
N TYR A 64 17.23 8.23 7.69
CA TYR A 64 15.81 8.32 7.99
C TYR A 64 15.54 9.22 9.19
N GLU A 65 16.23 9.00 10.32
CA GLU A 65 15.99 9.75 11.54
C GLU A 65 16.39 11.22 11.40
N LYS A 66 17.53 11.51 10.75
CA LYS A 66 17.92 12.89 10.41
C LYS A 66 16.82 13.61 9.64
N THR A 67 16.26 12.94 8.63
CA THR A 67 15.20 13.50 7.77
C THR A 67 13.88 13.65 8.52
N LYS A 68 13.49 12.64 9.32
CA LYS A 68 12.28 12.65 10.16
C LYS A 68 12.34 13.80 11.17
N SER A 69 13.46 13.95 11.87
CA SER A 69 13.69 15.02 12.84
C SER A 69 13.61 16.41 12.19
N ALA A 70 14.16 16.60 10.99
CA ALA A 70 14.04 17.85 10.25
C ALA A 70 12.58 18.20 9.93
N TYR A 71 11.80 17.24 9.40
CA TYR A 71 10.38 17.46 9.10
C TYR A 71 9.53 17.67 10.36
N ARG A 72 9.84 16.96 11.45
CA ARG A 72 9.14 17.13 12.73
C ARG A 72 9.33 18.55 13.26
N ASN A 73 10.54 19.09 13.22
CA ASN A 73 10.83 20.44 13.70
C ASN A 73 10.14 21.51 12.85
N ASP A 74 10.14 21.36 11.52
CA ASP A 74 9.43 22.25 10.60
C ASP A 74 7.90 22.19 10.81
N LEU A 75 7.36 21.01 11.13
CA LEU A 75 5.95 20.84 11.44
C LEU A 75 5.57 21.49 12.80
N LEU A 76 6.39 21.31 13.83
CA LEU A 76 6.10 21.88 15.16
C LEU A 76 6.06 23.40 15.12
N SER A 77 7.02 24.05 14.46
CA SER A 77 7.02 25.51 14.28
C SER A 77 5.78 26.01 13.53
N SER A 78 5.26 25.19 12.62
CA SER A 78 4.11 25.49 11.76
C SER A 78 2.75 25.31 12.42
N MET A 79 2.66 24.50 13.47
CA MET A 79 1.40 24.17 14.13
C MET A 79 0.90 25.28 15.05
N ASP A 80 1.81 26.10 15.58
CA ASP A 80 1.52 27.16 16.56
C ASP A 80 0.98 28.44 15.90
N ASP A 81 1.31 28.68 14.62
CA ASP A 81 0.95 29.91 13.90
C ASP A 81 -0.44 29.87 13.22
N GLY A 82 -1.24 28.82 13.44
CA GLY A 82 -2.57 28.67 12.84
C GLY A 82 -2.60 28.41 11.32
N THR A 83 -1.44 28.28 10.65
CA THR A 83 -1.31 28.11 9.19
C THR A 83 -1.38 26.65 8.70
N PHE A 84 -1.73 25.71 9.58
CA PHE A 84 -1.73 24.26 9.32
C PHE A 84 -2.36 23.82 7.99
N LYS A 85 -3.53 24.39 7.62
CA LYS A 85 -4.19 24.06 6.33
C LYS A 85 -3.36 24.47 5.10
N LYS A 86 -2.59 25.57 5.17
CA LYS A 86 -1.72 26.02 4.07
C LYS A 86 -0.47 25.14 3.93
N LYS A 87 0.01 24.54 5.03
CA LYS A 87 1.21 23.70 5.06
C LYS A 87 0.96 22.20 4.93
N GLN A 88 -0.30 21.78 4.77
CA GLN A 88 -0.66 20.37 4.54
C GLN A 88 0.04 19.78 3.31
N VAL A 89 0.27 20.57 2.26
CA VAL A 89 0.99 20.12 1.06
C VAL A 89 2.46 19.79 1.36
N GLN A 90 3.16 20.65 2.10
CA GLN A 90 4.56 20.43 2.50
C GLN A 90 4.70 19.19 3.39
N LEU A 91 3.75 19.00 4.30
CA LEU A 91 3.70 17.80 5.13
C LEU A 91 3.54 16.52 4.31
N LEU A 92 2.66 16.51 3.31
CA LEU A 92 2.47 15.34 2.45
C LEU A 92 3.71 15.03 1.64
N GLN A 93 4.47 16.05 1.23
CA GLN A 93 5.78 15.86 0.58
C GLN A 93 6.78 15.23 1.54
N GLY A 94 6.93 15.74 2.77
CA GLY A 94 7.84 15.17 3.75
C GLY A 94 7.48 13.73 4.13
N LEU A 95 6.18 13.46 4.30
CA LEU A 95 5.69 12.10 4.56
C LEU A 95 5.92 11.15 3.37
N THR A 96 5.79 11.65 2.14
CA THR A 96 6.14 10.89 0.94
C THR A 96 7.63 10.57 0.91
N ALA A 97 8.49 11.53 1.25
CA ALA A 97 9.93 11.33 1.32
C ALA A 97 10.32 10.31 2.40
N LEU A 98 9.71 10.38 3.59
CA LEU A 98 9.93 9.39 4.65
C LEU A 98 9.50 7.99 4.21
N ARG A 99 8.35 7.86 3.53
CA ARG A 99 7.93 6.55 2.98
C ARG A 99 8.92 6.04 1.94
N GLN A 100 9.46 6.91 1.09
CA GLN A 100 10.51 6.51 0.14
C GLN A 100 11.80 6.09 0.85
N LEU A 101 12.26 6.85 1.84
CA LEU A 101 13.44 6.49 2.66
C LEU A 101 13.28 5.15 3.39
N ALA A 102 12.10 4.89 3.97
CA ALA A 102 11.79 3.62 4.63
C ALA A 102 11.85 2.42 3.66
N ASN A 103 11.53 2.65 2.39
CA ASN A 103 11.59 1.62 1.35
C ASN A 103 13.00 1.44 0.81
N HIS A 104 13.61 2.51 0.31
CA HIS A 104 15.00 2.55 -0.12
C HIS A 104 15.46 4.01 -0.33
N PRO A 105 16.57 4.48 0.28
CA PRO A 105 16.98 5.88 0.18
C PRO A 105 17.31 6.39 -1.24
N ILE A 106 17.75 5.51 -2.14
CA ILE A 106 18.05 5.84 -3.54
C ILE A 106 16.87 6.47 -4.30
N MET A 107 15.64 6.26 -3.81
CA MET A 107 14.45 6.88 -4.42
C MET A 107 14.41 8.40 -4.26
N ILE A 108 15.05 8.93 -3.21
CA ILE A 108 15.15 10.37 -2.94
C ILE A 108 16.56 10.91 -3.18
N ASP A 109 17.59 10.09 -2.99
CA ASP A 109 18.99 10.47 -3.11
C ASP A 109 19.75 9.47 -3.98
N ALA A 110 19.95 9.84 -5.25
CA ALA A 110 20.65 8.98 -6.21
C ALA A 110 22.13 8.73 -5.87
N SER A 111 22.71 9.49 -4.93
CA SER A 111 24.08 9.31 -4.44
C SER A 111 24.19 8.34 -3.27
N TYR A 112 23.06 7.80 -2.78
CA TYR A 112 23.06 6.80 -1.73
C TYR A 112 23.58 5.46 -2.25
N GLU A 113 24.70 4.99 -1.70
CA GLU A 113 25.39 3.76 -2.12
C GLU A 113 25.24 2.59 -1.14
N SER A 114 24.77 2.84 0.08
CA SER A 114 24.62 1.80 1.11
C SER A 114 23.39 0.91 0.86
N ASP A 115 23.27 -0.15 1.66
CA ASP A 115 22.17 -1.11 1.55
C ASP A 115 20.84 -0.56 2.07
N SER A 116 19.75 -1.25 1.72
CA SER A 116 18.43 -1.05 2.30
C SER A 116 17.88 -2.35 2.87
N GLY A 117 17.59 -2.35 4.18
CA GLY A 117 17.21 -3.58 4.87
C GLY A 117 15.87 -4.16 4.37
N LYS A 118 14.91 -3.33 3.92
CA LYS A 118 13.69 -3.85 3.29
C LYS A 118 14.00 -4.54 1.96
N PHE A 119 14.83 -3.93 1.13
CA PHE A 119 15.21 -4.48 -0.16
C PHE A 119 15.83 -5.88 0.00
N GLU A 120 16.79 -6.03 0.91
CA GLU A 120 17.42 -7.32 1.23
C GLU A 120 16.40 -8.37 1.70
N ASN A 121 15.52 -8.02 2.63
CA ASN A 121 14.49 -8.92 3.14
C ASN A 121 13.54 -9.39 2.03
N VAL A 122 13.15 -8.48 1.12
CA VAL A 122 12.29 -8.81 -0.02
C VAL A 122 13.01 -9.76 -0.97
N ILE A 123 14.27 -9.48 -1.33
CA ILE A 123 15.05 -10.34 -2.22
C ILE A 123 15.27 -11.73 -1.60
N HIS A 124 15.62 -11.80 -0.32
CA HIS A 124 15.77 -13.08 0.39
C HIS A 124 14.47 -13.89 0.39
N THR A 125 13.34 -13.23 0.66
CA THR A 125 12.02 -13.88 0.64
C THR A 125 11.65 -14.32 -0.77
N LEU A 126 11.93 -13.49 -1.78
CA LEU A 126 11.67 -13.80 -3.18
C LEU A 126 12.46 -15.03 -3.64
N ASP A 127 13.75 -15.10 -3.33
CA ASP A 127 14.61 -16.24 -3.69
C ASP A 127 14.04 -17.56 -3.16
N ASN A 128 13.60 -17.60 -1.90
CA ASN A 128 12.95 -18.78 -1.32
C ASN A 128 11.67 -19.17 -2.06
N VAL A 129 10.84 -18.19 -2.44
CA VAL A 129 9.59 -18.42 -3.17
C VAL A 129 9.86 -18.93 -4.60
N LEU A 130 10.85 -18.36 -5.29
CA LEU A 130 11.25 -18.76 -6.64
C LEU A 130 11.85 -20.17 -6.67
N LYS A 131 12.68 -20.53 -5.66
CA LYS A 131 13.19 -21.91 -5.49
C LYS A 131 12.08 -22.93 -5.28
N GLY A 132 10.95 -22.52 -4.69
CA GLY A 132 9.74 -23.33 -4.59
C GLY A 132 8.95 -23.45 -5.91
N GLY A 133 9.37 -22.79 -6.99
CA GLY A 133 8.73 -22.83 -8.31
C GLY A 133 7.47 -21.95 -8.45
N HIS A 134 7.21 -21.10 -7.44
CA HIS A 134 6.01 -20.27 -7.36
C HIS A 134 6.10 -19.01 -8.22
N LYS A 135 4.94 -18.41 -8.53
CA LYS A 135 4.84 -17.15 -9.29
C LYS A 135 4.44 -16.02 -8.35
N VAL A 136 5.13 -14.88 -8.45
CA VAL A 136 5.04 -13.77 -7.50
C VAL A 136 4.61 -12.49 -8.20
N LEU A 137 3.57 -11.85 -7.68
CA LEU A 137 3.26 -10.46 -8.00
C LEU A 137 3.91 -9.56 -6.96
N ILE A 138 4.61 -8.52 -7.41
CA ILE A 138 5.27 -7.55 -6.54
C ILE A 138 4.65 -6.18 -6.80
N PHE A 139 3.95 -5.66 -5.79
CA PHE A 139 3.25 -4.39 -5.85
C PHE A 139 3.98 -3.31 -5.07
N SER A 140 4.12 -2.14 -5.70
CA SER A 140 4.53 -0.91 -5.03
C SER A 140 3.71 0.26 -5.55
N GLN A 141 3.50 1.27 -4.72
CA GLN A 141 2.94 2.52 -5.20
C GLN A 141 3.95 3.40 -5.94
N PHE A 142 5.23 3.20 -5.68
CA PHE A 142 6.31 4.02 -6.20
C PHE A 142 6.94 3.32 -7.39
N VAL A 143 6.77 3.90 -8.59
CA VAL A 143 7.44 3.40 -9.80
C VAL A 143 8.96 3.36 -9.63
N LYS A 144 9.54 4.33 -8.91
CA LYS A 144 10.96 4.32 -8.55
C LYS A 144 11.36 3.07 -7.76
N HIS A 145 10.51 2.61 -6.84
CA HIS A 145 10.78 1.41 -6.04
C HIS A 145 10.79 0.16 -6.94
N LEU A 146 9.80 0.03 -7.83
CA LEU A 146 9.80 -1.03 -8.84
C LEU A 146 11.04 -0.98 -9.74
N GLY A 147 11.53 0.23 -10.07
CA GLY A 147 12.77 0.44 -10.82
C GLY A 147 13.99 -0.18 -10.14
N ILE A 148 14.07 -0.13 -8.81
CA ILE A 148 15.17 -0.75 -8.04
C ILE A 148 15.16 -2.27 -8.21
N PHE A 149 13.99 -2.90 -8.03
CA PHE A 149 13.82 -4.34 -8.24
C PHE A 149 14.05 -4.75 -9.69
N LYS A 150 13.57 -3.93 -10.64
CA LYS A 150 13.81 -4.12 -12.07
C LYS A 150 15.31 -4.20 -12.37
N ASN A 151 16.08 -3.21 -11.92
CA ASN A 151 17.53 -3.17 -12.14
C ASN A 151 18.23 -4.38 -11.51
N TYR A 152 17.79 -4.80 -10.33
CA TYR A 152 18.29 -6.03 -9.69
C TYR A 152 17.99 -7.26 -10.55
N PHE A 153 16.75 -7.45 -11.01
CA PHE A 153 16.37 -8.60 -11.82
C PHE A 153 17.09 -8.63 -13.17
N GLU A 154 17.31 -7.48 -13.81
CA GLU A 154 18.11 -7.39 -15.04
C GLU A 154 19.56 -7.81 -14.81
N ARG A 155 20.18 -7.35 -13.72
CA ARG A 155 21.56 -7.71 -13.36
C ARG A 155 21.71 -9.20 -13.04
N GLU A 156 20.77 -9.75 -12.29
CA GLU A 156 20.77 -11.18 -11.91
C GLU A 156 20.19 -12.09 -13.00
N SER A 157 19.83 -11.54 -14.17
CA SER A 157 19.21 -12.28 -15.28
C SER A 157 17.94 -13.05 -14.89
N ILE A 158 17.14 -12.49 -13.97
CA ILE A 158 15.86 -13.04 -13.53
C ILE A 158 14.78 -12.55 -14.51
N PRO A 159 14.05 -13.44 -15.22
CA PRO A 159 12.95 -13.02 -16.09
C PRO A 159 11.78 -12.45 -15.30
N PHE A 160 11.29 -11.27 -15.70
CA PHE A 160 10.14 -10.62 -15.06
C PHE A 160 9.24 -9.92 -16.08
N ALA A 161 7.95 -9.84 -15.73
CA ALA A 161 6.99 -8.95 -16.37
C ALA A 161 6.93 -7.61 -15.61
N TYR A 162 6.58 -6.53 -16.31
CA TYR A 162 6.48 -5.19 -15.72
C TYR A 162 5.23 -4.45 -16.22
N LEU A 163 4.49 -3.82 -15.32
CA LEU A 163 3.30 -3.04 -15.66
C LEU A 163 3.13 -1.81 -14.75
N ASP A 164 3.05 -0.64 -15.38
CA ASP A 164 2.70 0.60 -14.70
C ASP A 164 1.61 1.40 -15.45
N GLY A 165 1.40 2.65 -15.03
CA GLY A 165 0.39 3.52 -15.64
C GLY A 165 0.64 3.83 -17.11
N SER A 166 1.90 3.80 -17.56
CA SER A 166 2.32 4.11 -18.93
C SER A 166 2.22 2.92 -19.89
N THR A 167 2.07 1.70 -19.36
CA THR A 167 1.98 0.47 -20.16
C THR A 167 0.72 0.46 -21.04
N LYS A 168 0.92 0.34 -22.36
CA LYS A 168 -0.15 0.28 -23.37
C LYS A 168 -0.64 -1.14 -23.66
N ASN A 169 0.29 -2.09 -23.85
CA ASN A 169 0.01 -3.48 -24.22
C ASN A 169 -0.23 -4.40 -23.00
N ARG A 170 -1.09 -3.95 -22.09
CA ARG A 170 -1.33 -4.64 -20.80
C ARG A 170 -1.82 -6.08 -20.97
N GLY A 171 -2.67 -6.33 -21.97
CA GLY A 171 -3.25 -7.65 -22.24
C GLY A 171 -2.19 -8.68 -22.63
N GLU A 172 -1.24 -8.30 -23.49
CA GLU A 172 -0.15 -9.17 -23.95
C GLU A 172 0.77 -9.56 -22.80
N ILE A 173 1.19 -8.58 -21.98
CA ILE A 173 2.07 -8.83 -20.82
C ILE A 173 1.40 -9.77 -19.82
N VAL A 174 0.10 -9.59 -19.59
CA VAL A 174 -0.68 -10.44 -18.66
C VAL A 174 -0.91 -11.83 -19.24
N ALA A 175 -1.11 -11.95 -20.55
CA ALA A 175 -1.23 -13.25 -21.20
C ALA A 175 0.10 -14.01 -21.13
N ASP A 176 1.22 -13.35 -21.44
CA ASP A 176 2.57 -13.92 -21.39
C ASP A 176 2.93 -14.34 -19.96
N PHE A 177 2.72 -13.49 -18.96
CA PHE A 177 2.94 -13.88 -17.56
C PHE A 177 2.11 -15.10 -17.14
N GLN A 178 0.89 -15.27 -17.68
CA GLN A 178 0.07 -16.43 -17.34
C GLN A 178 0.55 -17.71 -18.03
N SER A 179 0.89 -17.67 -19.32
CA SER A 179 1.25 -18.87 -20.10
C SER A 179 2.72 -19.27 -19.97
N ASN A 180 3.63 -18.31 -19.80
CA ASN A 180 5.07 -18.53 -19.80
C ASN A 180 5.56 -19.04 -18.44
N THR A 181 6.15 -20.24 -18.40
CA THR A 181 6.62 -20.88 -17.16
C THR A 181 7.85 -20.21 -16.58
N GLU A 182 8.68 -19.57 -17.41
CA GLU A 182 9.93 -18.92 -17.02
C GLU A 182 9.70 -17.54 -16.39
N LEU A 183 8.61 -16.87 -16.75
CA LEU A 183 8.20 -15.60 -16.14
C LEU A 183 7.57 -15.84 -14.76
N LYS A 184 8.43 -15.87 -13.74
CA LYS A 184 8.01 -16.10 -12.35
C LYS A 184 7.70 -14.83 -11.57
N VAL A 185 8.20 -13.67 -12.00
CA VAL A 185 8.05 -12.40 -11.28
C VAL A 185 7.25 -11.40 -12.12
N PHE A 186 6.32 -10.68 -11.49
CA PHE A 186 5.60 -9.58 -12.12
C PHE A 186 5.61 -8.33 -11.23
N LEU A 187 6.34 -7.30 -11.66
CA LEU A 187 6.35 -5.98 -11.04
C LEU A 187 5.15 -5.14 -11.50
N ILE A 188 4.31 -4.69 -10.57
CA ILE A 188 3.08 -3.96 -10.88
C ILE A 188 2.95 -2.72 -10.00
N SER A 189 2.76 -1.55 -10.62
CA SER A 189 2.39 -0.36 -9.83
C SER A 189 0.98 -0.52 -9.27
N ILE A 190 0.77 -0.25 -7.98
CA ILE A 190 -0.53 -0.43 -7.30
C ILE A 190 -1.67 0.29 -8.05
N LYS A 191 -1.41 1.49 -8.58
CA LYS A 191 -2.40 2.26 -9.35
C LYS A 191 -2.77 1.58 -10.68
N ALA A 192 -1.81 0.93 -11.34
CA ALA A 192 -2.07 0.22 -12.60
C ALA A 192 -2.72 -1.16 -12.38
N GLY A 193 -2.47 -1.79 -11.23
CA GLY A 193 -3.12 -3.04 -10.81
C GLY A 193 -4.63 -2.90 -10.50
N GLY A 194 -5.13 -1.68 -10.33
CA GLY A 194 -6.55 -1.39 -10.09
C GLY A 194 -7.47 -1.66 -11.30
N VAL A 195 -6.93 -1.80 -12.51
CA VAL A 195 -7.68 -2.11 -13.75
C VAL A 195 -7.80 -3.63 -13.91
N GLY A 196 -8.92 -4.16 -14.43
CA GLY A 196 -9.36 -5.56 -14.35
C GLY A 196 -8.46 -6.66 -14.96
N LEU A 197 -7.24 -6.81 -14.44
CA LEU A 197 -6.30 -7.87 -14.82
C LEU A 197 -6.67 -9.20 -14.14
N ASN A 198 -6.50 -10.31 -14.85
CA ASN A 198 -6.62 -11.66 -14.32
C ASN A 198 -5.21 -12.24 -14.12
N LEU A 199 -4.82 -12.55 -12.88
CA LEU A 199 -3.45 -12.95 -12.52
C LEU A 199 -3.45 -14.23 -11.67
N THR A 200 -4.33 -15.18 -11.99
CA THR A 200 -4.56 -16.41 -11.21
C THR A 200 -3.37 -17.38 -11.22
N GLN A 201 -2.40 -17.19 -12.12
CA GLN A 201 -1.20 -18.03 -12.17
C GLN A 201 -0.19 -17.71 -11.05
N ALA A 202 -0.30 -16.53 -10.42
CA ALA A 202 0.46 -16.20 -9.23
C ALA A 202 -0.22 -16.76 -7.98
N ASP A 203 0.59 -17.22 -7.04
CA ASP A 203 0.16 -17.73 -5.74
C ASP A 203 0.81 -16.97 -4.58
N TYR A 204 1.75 -16.07 -4.88
CA TYR A 204 2.33 -15.12 -3.93
C TYR A 204 2.10 -13.68 -4.37
N VAL A 205 1.78 -12.82 -3.40
CA VAL A 205 1.58 -11.38 -3.58
C VAL A 205 2.43 -10.64 -2.55
N PHE A 206 3.43 -9.90 -3.03
CA PHE A 206 4.26 -9.04 -2.21
C PHE A 206 3.75 -7.61 -2.31
N ILE A 207 3.48 -6.99 -1.18
CA ILE A 207 3.15 -5.57 -1.06
C ILE A 207 4.35 -4.91 -0.39
N LEU A 208 5.11 -4.17 -1.18
CA LEU A 208 6.37 -3.58 -0.75
C LEU A 208 6.19 -2.40 0.20
N ASP A 209 5.09 -1.67 0.03
CA ASP A 209 4.81 -0.46 0.79
C ASP A 209 3.31 -0.33 1.11
N PRO A 210 2.94 0.00 2.36
CA PRO A 210 1.55 0.16 2.73
C PRO A 210 0.97 1.40 2.06
N TRP A 211 -0.23 1.26 1.51
CA TRP A 211 -0.98 2.35 0.91
C TRP A 211 -1.78 3.11 1.98
N TRP A 212 -2.32 4.28 1.69
CA TRP A 212 -3.19 4.97 2.67
C TRP A 212 -4.57 4.31 2.77
N ASN A 213 -5.08 3.82 1.65
CA ASN A 213 -6.40 3.23 1.52
C ASN A 213 -6.31 1.70 1.38
N PRO A 214 -6.68 0.92 2.42
CA PRO A 214 -6.60 -0.54 2.35
C PRO A 214 -7.44 -1.16 1.23
N ALA A 215 -8.48 -0.48 0.74
CA ALA A 215 -9.31 -0.98 -0.35
C ALA A 215 -8.53 -1.11 -1.66
N VAL A 216 -7.53 -0.25 -1.89
CA VAL A 216 -6.68 -0.30 -3.08
C VAL A 216 -5.74 -1.52 -3.03
N GLU A 217 -5.15 -1.79 -1.86
CA GLU A 217 -4.36 -3.02 -1.65
C GLU A 217 -5.23 -4.27 -1.84
N GLN A 218 -6.43 -4.27 -1.25
CA GLN A 218 -7.35 -5.41 -1.38
C GLN A 218 -7.75 -5.62 -2.83
N GLN A 219 -7.96 -4.54 -3.59
CA GLN A 219 -8.28 -4.62 -5.01
C GLN A 219 -7.15 -5.25 -5.84
N ALA A 220 -5.88 -4.95 -5.49
CA ALA A 220 -4.70 -5.56 -6.11
C ALA A 220 -4.58 -7.05 -5.76
N ILE A 221 -4.73 -7.41 -4.49
CA ILE A 221 -4.78 -8.82 -4.03
C ILE A 221 -5.89 -9.61 -4.74
N ASP A 222 -7.05 -8.98 -4.91
CA ASP A 222 -8.22 -9.58 -5.53
C ASP A 222 -8.03 -9.93 -7.02
N ARG A 223 -6.93 -9.50 -7.66
CA ARG A 223 -6.56 -9.90 -9.03
C ARG A 223 -5.98 -11.31 -9.10
N THR A 224 -5.35 -11.75 -8.02
CA THR A 224 -4.77 -13.08 -7.86
C THR A 224 -5.78 -14.04 -7.24
N HIS A 225 -6.53 -13.55 -6.25
CA HIS A 225 -7.58 -14.31 -5.56
C HIS A 225 -8.91 -14.19 -6.30
N ARG A 226 -8.97 -14.73 -7.51
CA ARG A 226 -10.11 -14.65 -8.43
C ARG A 226 -10.55 -16.04 -8.90
N ILE A 227 -11.76 -16.13 -9.45
CA ILE A 227 -12.27 -17.36 -10.10
C ILE A 227 -11.23 -17.82 -11.14
N GLY A 228 -10.86 -19.11 -11.10
CA GLY A 228 -9.77 -19.68 -11.88
C GLY A 228 -8.44 -19.75 -11.13
N GLN A 229 -8.39 -19.33 -9.86
CA GLN A 229 -7.29 -19.61 -8.95
C GLN A 229 -7.50 -20.98 -8.31
N GLU A 230 -6.52 -21.86 -8.44
CA GLU A 230 -6.56 -23.23 -7.88
C GLU A 230 -5.65 -23.37 -6.65
N LYS A 231 -4.70 -22.45 -6.47
CA LYS A 231 -3.71 -22.49 -5.40
C LYS A 231 -4.09 -21.59 -4.24
N LYS A 232 -3.64 -21.97 -3.05
CA LYS A 232 -3.67 -21.10 -1.87
C LYS A 232 -2.84 -19.83 -2.16
N VAL A 233 -3.40 -18.66 -1.87
CA VAL A 233 -2.73 -17.37 -2.12
C VAL A 233 -2.07 -16.85 -0.85
N PHE A 234 -0.77 -16.57 -0.91
CA PHE A 234 0.01 -15.97 0.16
C PHE A 234 0.23 -14.49 -0.11
N ILE A 235 -0.07 -13.64 0.88
CA ILE A 235 0.04 -12.18 0.79
C ILE A 235 1.05 -11.74 1.83
N TYR A 236 2.20 -11.23 1.38
CA TYR A 236 3.27 -10.74 2.23
C TYR A 236 3.34 -9.22 2.17
N LYS A 237 3.18 -8.57 3.32
CA LYS A 237 3.28 -7.12 3.46
C LYS A 237 4.58 -6.75 4.12
N PHE A 238 5.47 -6.09 3.39
CA PHE A 238 6.77 -5.66 3.91
C PHE A 238 6.67 -4.27 4.52
N ILE A 239 6.96 -4.18 5.81
CA ILE A 239 6.84 -2.94 6.60
C ILE A 239 8.18 -2.65 7.24
N ALA A 240 8.74 -1.47 7.00
CA ALA A 240 9.96 -1.04 7.66
C ALA A 240 9.67 -0.68 9.13
N LYS A 241 10.38 -1.30 10.06
CA LYS A 241 10.25 -1.03 11.50
C LYS A 241 10.76 0.36 11.87
N ASP A 242 10.18 0.92 12.92
CA ASP A 242 10.51 2.23 13.48
C ASP A 242 10.34 3.37 12.46
N THR A 243 9.41 3.17 11.52
CA THR A 243 9.10 4.16 10.47
C THR A 243 7.63 4.55 10.43
N VAL A 244 7.35 5.58 9.63
CA VAL A 244 6.00 6.00 9.24
C VAL A 244 5.15 4.86 8.68
N GLU A 245 5.72 3.79 8.12
CA GLU A 245 4.94 2.69 7.56
C GLU A 245 4.18 1.88 8.62
N GLU A 246 4.78 1.65 9.79
CA GLU A 246 4.09 0.99 10.90
C GLU A 246 2.92 1.84 11.41
N LYS A 247 3.12 3.16 11.47
CA LYS A 247 2.08 4.11 11.86
C LYS A 247 0.94 4.12 10.84
N ILE A 248 1.26 4.06 9.54
CA ILE A 248 0.25 3.93 8.48
C ILE A 248 -0.54 2.64 8.65
N LEU A 249 0.12 1.51 8.88
CA LEU A 249 -0.56 0.23 9.10
C LEU A 249 -1.46 0.26 10.34
N ALA A 250 -0.99 0.85 11.44
CA ALA A 250 -1.79 1.04 12.66
C ALA A 250 -3.04 1.91 12.39
N LEU A 251 -2.88 3.01 11.66
CA LEU A 251 -3.97 3.88 11.26
C LEU A 251 -4.97 3.18 10.33
N GLN A 252 -4.49 2.41 9.36
CA GLN A 252 -5.34 1.57 8.51
C GLN A 252 -6.21 0.63 9.36
N ASN A 253 -5.60 -0.06 10.34
CA ASN A 253 -6.31 -1.00 11.21
C ASN A 253 -7.32 -0.31 12.12
N ARG A 254 -6.99 0.87 12.67
CA ARG A 254 -7.90 1.71 13.45
C ARG A 254 -9.09 2.16 12.62
N LYS A 255 -8.85 2.63 11.39
CA LYS A 255 -9.91 3.13 10.49
C LYS A 255 -10.74 1.99 9.87
N LYS A 256 -10.16 0.83 9.56
CA LYS A 256 -10.93 -0.36 9.11
C LYS A 256 -12.04 -0.75 10.09
N ARG A 257 -11.78 -0.65 11.40
CA ARG A 257 -12.79 -0.95 12.44
C ARG A 257 -13.96 0.05 12.43
N LEU A 258 -13.72 1.29 12.01
CA LEU A 258 -14.71 2.37 11.97
C LEU A 258 -15.41 2.49 10.61
N ALA A 259 -14.73 2.11 9.52
CA ALA A 259 -15.11 2.40 8.13
C ALA A 259 -15.68 1.20 7.35
N SER A 260 -16.10 0.11 8.02
CA SER A 260 -16.78 -1.01 7.33
C SER A 260 -18.06 -0.58 6.57
N SER A 261 -18.51 0.67 6.75
CA SER A 261 -19.69 1.30 6.15
C SER A 261 -19.44 2.41 5.10
N LEU A 262 -18.20 2.88 4.86
CA LEU A 262 -17.95 4.05 3.98
C LEU A 262 -16.92 3.79 2.88
N ILE A 263 -17.21 4.26 1.66
CA ILE A 263 -16.29 4.24 0.51
C ILE A 263 -15.27 5.36 0.70
N THR A 264 -14.04 5.03 1.09
CA THR A 264 -12.95 6.00 1.27
C THR A 264 -12.10 6.09 0.00
N THR A 265 -11.82 7.30 -0.49
CA THR A 265 -10.82 7.57 -1.55
C THR A 265 -9.49 7.99 -0.94
N GLU A 266 -8.38 7.92 -1.70
CA GLU A 266 -7.05 8.36 -1.24
C GLU A 266 -7.08 9.82 -0.73
N GLU A 267 -7.66 10.73 -1.52
CA GLU A 267 -7.80 12.13 -1.12
C GLU A 267 -8.67 12.32 0.12
N SER A 268 -9.76 11.56 0.23
CA SER A 268 -10.63 11.62 1.41
C SER A 268 -9.89 11.14 2.66
N PHE A 269 -9.11 10.07 2.55
CA PHE A 269 -8.31 9.57 3.66
C PHE A 269 -7.31 10.63 4.14
N ILE A 270 -6.54 11.21 3.21
CA ILE A 270 -5.53 12.23 3.55
C ILE A 270 -6.19 13.50 4.12
N LYS A 271 -7.30 13.96 3.54
CA LYS A 271 -8.06 15.13 4.04
C LYS A 271 -8.67 14.88 5.42
N SER A 272 -8.93 13.63 5.78
CA SER A 272 -9.47 13.24 7.09
C SER A 272 -8.41 13.16 8.20
N LEU A 273 -7.11 13.25 7.89
CA LEU A 273 -6.06 13.19 8.91
C LEU A 273 -6.11 14.41 9.82
N SER A 274 -6.22 14.16 11.13
CA SER A 274 -6.17 15.18 12.17
C SER A 274 -4.73 15.63 12.47
N LYS A 275 -4.58 16.73 13.22
CA LYS A 275 -3.26 17.18 13.69
C LYS A 275 -2.60 16.10 14.56
N GLU A 276 -3.41 15.40 15.34
CA GLU A 276 -3.00 14.32 16.23
C GLU A 276 -2.53 13.10 15.43
N ASP A 277 -3.26 12.69 14.39
CA ASP A 277 -2.84 11.57 13.52
C ASP A 277 -1.47 11.87 12.88
N ILE A 278 -1.26 13.11 12.45
CA ILE A 278 0.00 13.55 11.85
C ILE A 278 1.15 13.55 12.87
N ARG A 279 0.88 14.02 14.10
CA ARG A 279 1.86 13.98 15.19
C ARG A 279 2.21 12.53 15.56
N GLU A 280 1.24 11.61 15.52
CA GLU A 280 1.44 10.18 15.77
C GLU A 280 2.23 9.49 14.65
N ILE A 281 2.05 9.91 13.39
CA ILE A 281 2.84 9.41 12.26
C ILE A 281 4.31 9.85 12.36
N LEU A 282 4.56 11.06 12.86
CA LEU A 282 5.90 11.66 12.93
C LEU A 282 6.58 11.51 14.30
N SER A 283 5.93 10.87 15.29
CA SER A 283 6.56 10.52 16.56
C SER A 283 7.45 9.29 16.42
#